data_AF-L0G0N8-F1
#
_entry.id   AF-L0G0N8-F1
#
_cell.length_a   1.000
_cell.length_b   1.000
_cell.length_c   1.000
_cell.angle_alpha   90.00
_cell.angle_beta   90.00
_cell.angle_gamma   90.00
#
_symmetry.space_group_name_H-M   'P 1'
#
loop_
_entity.id
_entity.type
_entity.pdbx_description
1 polymer ?
#
loop_
_entity_poly.entity_id
_entity_poly.type
_entity_poly.pdbx_seq_one_letter_code
_entity_poly.pdbx_strand_id
1 'polypeptide(L)'
;MKHFKHLILATLLFSPIIVHAQMTADEEIQLIQAEFGMEKKTLIENYMDLSESDQPAFWHVYQAYEEERKTIARERIMIANEYLDNYATLDDEEADNLAKRTLSNSLKLTKLHAKFYKKFKKATNAMDAAKFMQVDDYIHSTIRNALQEELPFIGEMD
;
A
#
# COMPACT_ATOMS: atom_id res chain seq x y z
N MET A 1 -63.08 34.13 -6.73
CA MET A 1 -61.81 34.43 -7.43
C MET A 1 -60.71 33.60 -6.80
N LYS A 2 -60.16 32.65 -7.55
CA LYS A 2 -59.26 31.59 -7.06
C LYS A 2 -57.90 32.17 -6.62
N HIS A 3 -57.39 31.63 -5.53
CA HIS A 3 -56.19 32.05 -4.82
C HIS A 3 -54.92 31.88 -5.66
N PHE A 4 -54.16 32.98 -5.74
CA PHE A 4 -52.77 33.04 -6.17
C PHE A 4 -51.88 32.76 -4.96
N LYS A 5 -51.31 31.55 -4.80
CA LYS A 5 -50.23 31.28 -3.82
C LYS A 5 -49.26 30.19 -4.30
N HIS A 6 -48.09 30.67 -4.69
CA HIS A 6 -46.74 30.08 -4.57
C HIS A 6 -46.43 28.79 -5.34
N LEU A 7 -45.85 28.99 -6.52
CA LEU A 7 -44.97 28.04 -7.21
C LEU A 7 -43.69 27.88 -6.38
N ILE A 8 -43.54 26.76 -5.69
CA ILE A 8 -42.28 26.38 -5.01
C ILE A 8 -41.35 25.80 -6.09
N LEU A 9 -40.34 26.59 -6.47
CA LEU A 9 -39.23 26.12 -7.30
C LEU A 9 -38.27 25.34 -6.39
N ALA A 10 -38.33 24.01 -6.45
CA ALA A 10 -37.39 23.14 -5.76
C ALA A 10 -36.03 23.19 -6.49
N THR A 11 -35.12 24.03 -6.02
CA THR A 11 -33.71 24.00 -6.43
C THR A 11 -33.08 22.73 -5.89
N LEU A 12 -32.91 21.73 -6.75
CA LEU A 12 -32.04 20.59 -6.49
C LEU A 12 -30.60 21.11 -6.32
N LEU A 13 -30.11 21.13 -5.08
CA LEU A 13 -28.69 21.29 -4.78
C LEU A 13 -27.96 20.05 -5.29
N PHE A 14 -27.42 20.10 -6.51
CA PHE A 14 -26.37 19.19 -6.94
C PHE A 14 -25.10 19.56 -6.17
N SER A 15 -24.93 18.96 -4.99
CA SER A 15 -23.62 18.94 -4.35
C SER A 15 -22.74 18.01 -5.19
N PRO A 16 -21.59 18.46 -5.71
CA PRO A 16 -20.65 17.54 -6.34
C PRO A 16 -20.16 16.61 -5.24
N ILE A 17 -20.57 15.35 -5.31
CA ILE A 17 -19.88 14.29 -4.59
C ILE A 17 -18.54 14.17 -5.31
N ILE A 18 -17.50 14.79 -4.77
CA ILE A 18 -16.15 14.52 -5.23
C ILE A 18 -15.85 13.10 -4.76
N VAL A 19 -16.09 12.13 -5.64
CA VAL A 19 -15.66 10.75 -5.43
C VAL A 19 -14.16 10.73 -5.69
N HIS A 20 -13.36 10.98 -4.65
CA HIS A 20 -11.95 10.62 -4.70
C HIS A 20 -11.89 9.09 -4.72
N ALA A 21 -11.22 8.52 -5.72
CA ALA A 21 -10.93 7.10 -5.73
C ALA A 21 -9.94 6.83 -4.59
N GLN A 22 -10.45 6.36 -3.45
CA GLN A 22 -9.64 6.04 -2.30
C GLN A 22 -8.83 4.79 -2.59
N MET A 23 -7.52 4.89 -2.40
CA MET A 23 -6.62 3.78 -2.56
C MET A 23 -6.94 2.66 -1.56
N THR A 24 -7.05 1.42 -2.02
CA THR A 24 -7.47 0.28 -1.19
C THR A 24 -6.41 -0.80 -1.09
N ALA A 25 -6.55 -1.70 -0.11
CA ALA A 25 -5.71 -2.89 -0.04
C ALA A 25 -5.82 -3.78 -1.30
N ASP A 26 -6.94 -3.72 -2.02
CA ASP A 26 -7.13 -4.46 -3.27
C ASP A 26 -6.31 -3.87 -4.42
N GLU A 27 -5.93 -2.59 -4.35
CA GLU A 27 -5.03 -2.00 -5.33
C GLU A 27 -3.62 -2.58 -5.24
N GLU A 28 -3.15 -2.97 -4.05
CA GLU A 28 -1.87 -3.66 -3.92
C GLU A 28 -1.85 -4.97 -4.73
N ILE A 29 -2.94 -5.74 -4.66
CA ILE A 29 -3.10 -6.98 -5.44
C ILE A 29 -3.17 -6.66 -6.93
N GLN A 30 -3.94 -5.64 -7.31
CA GLN A 30 -4.06 -5.19 -8.70
C GLN A 30 -2.71 -4.70 -9.26
N LEU A 31 -1.91 -3.98 -8.47
CA LEU A 31 -0.58 -3.52 -8.86
C LEU A 31 0.38 -4.69 -9.09
N ILE A 32 0.38 -5.68 -8.20
CA ILE A 32 1.18 -6.90 -8.39
C ILE A 32 0.72 -7.64 -9.65
N GLN A 33 -0.59 -7.80 -9.85
CA GLN A 33 -1.12 -8.46 -11.03
C GLN A 33 -0.82 -7.67 -12.33
N ALA A 34 -0.89 -6.35 -12.29
CA ALA A 34 -0.61 -5.48 -13.44
C ALA A 34 0.87 -5.55 -13.84
N GLU A 35 1.78 -5.51 -12.86
CA GLU A 35 3.22 -5.55 -13.13
C GLU A 35 3.71 -6.96 -13.51
N PHE A 36 3.22 -8.01 -12.83
CA PHE A 36 3.78 -9.36 -12.95
C PHE A 36 2.89 -10.36 -13.67
N GLY A 37 1.62 -10.03 -13.94
CA GLY A 37 0.66 -10.92 -14.59
C GLY A 37 0.26 -12.15 -13.76
N MET A 38 0.61 -12.20 -12.47
CA MET A 38 0.41 -13.36 -11.61
C MET A 38 0.26 -12.99 -10.14
N GLU A 39 -0.27 -13.92 -9.35
CA GLU A 39 -0.40 -13.76 -7.90
C GLU A 39 0.95 -13.65 -7.20
N LYS A 40 1.05 -12.80 -6.16
CA LYS A 40 2.27 -12.63 -5.35
C LYS A 40 2.84 -13.96 -4.90
N LYS A 41 1.98 -14.86 -4.41
CA LYS A 41 2.41 -16.17 -3.91
C LYS A 41 3.10 -17.00 -5.00
N THR A 42 2.52 -17.04 -6.20
CA THR A 42 3.06 -17.78 -7.33
C THR A 42 4.37 -17.15 -7.83
N LEU A 43 4.48 -15.82 -7.82
CA LEU A 43 5.73 -15.12 -8.11
C LEU A 43 6.84 -15.53 -7.13
N ILE A 44 6.55 -15.52 -5.83
CA ILE A 44 7.50 -15.95 -4.79
C ILE A 44 7.88 -17.42 -4.98
N GLU A 45 6.90 -18.30 -5.22
CA GLU A 45 7.13 -19.73 -5.42
C GLU A 45 8.09 -19.99 -6.59
N ASN A 46 7.82 -19.39 -7.75
CA ASN A 46 8.63 -19.55 -8.96
C ASN A 46 10.04 -18.98 -8.80
N TYR A 47 10.19 -17.83 -8.15
CA TYR A 47 11.50 -17.21 -7.95
C TYR A 47 12.36 -17.95 -6.93
N MET A 48 11.70 -18.40 -5.86
CA MET A 48 12.38 -19.09 -4.76
C MET A 48 12.84 -20.48 -5.18
N ASP A 49 12.04 -21.22 -5.95
CA ASP A 49 12.39 -22.54 -6.50
C ASP A 49 13.05 -23.45 -5.45
N LEU A 50 12.41 -23.53 -4.28
CA LEU A 50 12.94 -24.27 -3.13
C LEU A 50 12.70 -25.76 -3.32
N SER A 51 13.62 -26.58 -2.78
CA SER A 51 13.42 -28.02 -2.66
C SER A 51 12.16 -28.35 -1.87
N GLU A 52 11.55 -29.49 -2.18
CA GLU A 52 10.36 -29.98 -1.47
C GLU A 52 10.58 -30.10 0.05
N SER A 53 11.82 -30.36 0.50
CA SER A 53 12.16 -30.44 1.92
C SER A 53 12.08 -29.10 2.65
N ASP A 54 12.37 -27.99 1.96
CA ASP A 54 12.57 -26.68 2.56
C ASP A 54 11.31 -25.83 2.46
N GLN A 55 10.45 -26.11 1.48
CA GLN A 55 9.18 -25.42 1.24
C GLN A 55 8.28 -25.32 2.49
N PRO A 56 8.02 -26.40 3.28
CA PRO A 56 7.09 -26.31 4.40
C PRO A 56 7.55 -25.30 5.47
N ALA A 57 8.84 -25.32 5.80
CA ALA A 57 9.41 -24.41 6.79
C ALA A 57 9.43 -22.97 6.28
N PHE A 58 9.78 -22.78 5.00
CA PHE A 58 9.73 -21.47 4.34
C PHE A 58 8.32 -20.86 4.37
N TRP A 59 7.31 -21.61 3.91
CA TRP A 59 5.94 -21.11 3.81
C TRP A 59 5.32 -20.78 5.16
N HIS A 60 5.67 -21.54 6.21
CA HIS A 60 5.27 -21.19 7.57
C HIS A 60 5.81 -19.82 8.01
N VAL A 61 7.10 -19.54 7.73
CA VAL A 61 7.69 -18.23 8.04
C VAL A 61 7.10 -17.13 7.14
N TYR A 62 6.84 -17.43 5.87
CA TYR A 62 6.23 -16.51 4.91
C TYR A 62 4.82 -16.07 5.34
N GLN A 63 4.00 -17.00 5.82
CA GLN A 63 2.66 -16.64 6.30
C GLN A 63 2.71 -15.64 7.46
N ALA A 64 3.58 -15.89 8.45
CA ALA A 64 3.78 -14.98 9.57
C ALA A 64 4.37 -13.62 9.12
N TYR A 65 5.22 -13.63 8.09
CA TYR A 65 5.74 -12.40 7.48
C TYR A 65 4.60 -11.57 6.88
N GLU A 66 3.76 -12.19 6.07
CA GLU A 66 2.65 -11.54 5.37
C GLU A 66 1.61 -10.94 6.32
N GLU A 67 1.31 -11.62 7.44
CA GLU A 67 0.41 -11.10 8.48
C GLU A 67 0.91 -9.78 9.07
N GLU A 68 2.20 -9.69 9.40
CA GLU A 68 2.79 -8.45 9.92
C GLU A 68 2.94 -7.39 8.81
N ARG A 69 3.37 -7.80 7.61
CA ARG A 69 3.60 -6.94 6.45
C ARG A 69 2.33 -6.19 6.04
N LYS A 70 1.17 -6.88 5.99
CA LYS A 70 -0.10 -6.28 5.53
C LYS A 70 -0.51 -5.05 6.35
N THR A 71 -0.17 -5.04 7.63
CA THR A 71 -0.45 -3.88 8.49
C THR A 71 0.40 -2.66 8.10
N ILE A 72 1.65 -2.89 7.69
CA ILE A 72 2.55 -1.83 7.22
C ILE A 72 2.08 -1.33 5.85
N ALA A 73 1.70 -2.22 4.94
CA ALA A 73 1.17 -1.84 3.62
C ALA A 73 -0.11 -0.99 3.74
N ARG A 74 -1.06 -1.40 4.61
CA ARG A 74 -2.29 -0.64 4.85
C ARG A 74 -2.01 0.78 5.34
N GLU A 75 -1.10 0.95 6.30
CA GLU A 75 -0.74 2.28 6.80
C GLU A 75 -0.14 3.16 5.70
N ARG A 76 0.66 2.60 4.78
CA ARG A 76 1.21 3.36 3.64
C ARG A 76 0.11 3.90 2.74
N ILE A 77 -0.86 3.05 2.42
CA ILE A 77 -2.03 3.42 1.60
C ILE A 77 -2.87 4.48 2.31
N MET A 78 -3.06 4.37 3.64
CA MET A 78 -3.75 5.40 4.42
C MET A 78 -3.03 6.75 4.37
N ILE A 79 -1.70 6.77 4.55
CA ILE A 79 -0.92 8.00 4.43
C ILE A 79 -1.07 8.64 3.06
N ALA A 80 -1.02 7.84 1.98
CA ALA A 80 -1.20 8.33 0.61
C ALA A 80 -2.59 8.94 0.38
N ASN A 81 -3.64 8.26 0.85
CA ASN A 81 -5.01 8.78 0.77
C ASN A 81 -5.20 10.07 1.56
N GLU A 82 -4.73 10.11 2.81
CA GLU A 82 -4.84 11.32 3.65
C GLU A 82 -4.08 12.50 3.04
N TYR A 83 -2.96 12.24 2.36
CA TYR A 83 -2.27 13.28 1.59
C TYR A 83 -3.13 13.80 0.43
N LEU A 84 -3.72 12.91 -0.37
CA LEU A 84 -4.57 13.30 -1.51
C LEU A 84 -5.82 14.06 -1.06
N ASP A 85 -6.49 13.58 -0.01
CA ASP A 85 -7.71 14.17 0.52
C ASP A 85 -7.49 15.60 1.05
N ASN A 86 -6.31 15.85 1.62
CA ASN A 86 -5.97 17.14 2.23
C ASN A 86 -5.06 18.01 1.34
N TYR A 87 -4.68 17.55 0.15
CA TYR A 87 -3.62 18.19 -0.65
C TYR A 87 -3.84 19.69 -0.88
N ALA A 88 -5.08 20.09 -1.20
CA ALA A 88 -5.43 21.49 -1.46
C ALA A 88 -5.44 22.40 -0.23
N THR A 89 -5.44 21.83 0.98
CA THR A 89 -5.52 22.55 2.26
C THR A 89 -4.40 22.18 3.21
N LEU A 90 -3.35 21.52 2.70
CA LEU A 90 -2.28 20.96 3.50
C LEU A 90 -1.54 22.07 4.26
N ASP A 91 -1.58 22.01 5.58
CA ASP A 91 -0.86 22.95 6.45
C ASP A 91 0.43 22.34 7.03
N ASP A 92 1.19 23.16 7.76
CA ASP A 92 2.47 22.75 8.37
C ASP A 92 2.31 21.58 9.36
N GLU A 93 1.19 21.51 10.11
CA GLU A 93 0.95 20.46 11.10
C GLU A 93 0.63 19.12 10.42
N GLU A 94 -0.24 19.16 9.41
CA GLU A 94 -0.59 17.99 8.61
C GLU A 94 0.61 17.45 7.83
N ALA A 95 1.39 18.34 7.21
CA ALA A 95 2.62 17.98 6.51
C ALA A 95 3.64 17.29 7.43
N ASP A 96 3.88 17.82 8.64
CA ASP A 96 4.77 17.20 9.63
C ASP A 96 4.24 15.82 10.09
N ASN A 97 2.93 15.69 10.30
CA ASN A 97 2.31 14.43 10.67
C ASN A 97 2.51 13.34 9.60
N LEU A 98 2.18 13.65 8.34
CA LEU A 98 2.30 12.73 7.21
C LEU A 98 3.77 12.34 6.97
N ALA A 99 4.69 13.29 7.07
CA ALA A 99 6.13 13.02 6.97
C ALA A 99 6.61 12.06 8.06
N LYS A 100 6.25 12.30 9.34
CA LYS A 100 6.60 11.42 10.46
C LYS A 100 6.03 10.02 10.31
N ARG A 101 4.78 9.89 9.85
CA ARG A 101 4.15 8.58 9.61
C ARG A 101 4.80 7.84 8.45
N THR A 102 5.16 8.53 7.37
CA THR A 102 5.89 7.96 6.23
C THR A 102 7.26 7.39 6.66
N LEU A 103 8.01 8.16 7.45
CA LEU A 103 9.30 7.72 8.01
C LEU A 103 9.12 6.52 8.94
N SER A 104 8.10 6.56 9.82
CA SER A 104 7.77 5.46 10.72
C SER A 104 7.37 4.18 9.97
N ASN A 105 6.56 4.31 8.91
CA ASN A 105 6.16 3.19 8.04
C ASN A 105 7.39 2.52 7.40
N SER A 106 8.29 3.33 6.84
CA SER A 106 9.54 2.87 6.23
C SER A 106 10.42 2.13 7.25
N LEU A 107 10.60 2.69 8.45
CA LEU A 107 11.37 2.06 9.52
C LEU A 107 10.75 0.73 9.97
N LYS A 108 9.42 0.64 10.05
CA LYS A 108 8.71 -0.61 10.38
C LYS A 108 9.01 -1.69 9.34
N LEU A 109 8.98 -1.35 8.05
CA LEU A 109 9.30 -2.30 6.98
C LEU A 109 10.74 -2.82 7.10
N THR A 110 11.72 -1.92 7.25
CA THR A 110 13.13 -2.32 7.41
C THR A 110 13.33 -3.23 8.63
N LYS A 111 12.68 -2.94 9.75
CA LYS A 111 12.71 -3.80 10.94
C LYS A 111 12.06 -5.16 10.69
N LEU A 112 10.96 -5.20 9.94
CA LEU A 112 10.29 -6.43 9.55
C LEU A 112 11.22 -7.30 8.70
N HIS A 113 11.84 -6.74 7.67
CA HIS A 113 12.82 -7.45 6.83
C HIS A 113 13.99 -7.99 7.63
N ALA A 114 14.59 -7.17 8.50
CA ALA A 114 15.70 -7.62 9.36
C ALA A 114 15.29 -8.77 10.31
N LYS A 115 14.07 -8.73 10.85
CA LYS A 115 13.50 -9.80 11.70
C LYS A 115 13.28 -11.07 10.90
N PHE A 116 12.66 -10.97 9.73
CA PHE A 116 12.26 -12.13 8.94
C PHE A 116 13.41 -12.74 8.14
N TYR A 117 14.41 -11.96 7.71
CA TYR A 117 15.66 -12.51 7.17
C TYR A 117 16.27 -13.56 8.12
N LYS A 118 16.34 -13.27 9.43
CA LYS A 118 16.85 -14.22 10.43
C LYS A 118 15.99 -15.48 10.52
N LYS A 119 14.66 -15.34 10.40
CA LYS A 119 13.71 -16.46 10.45
C LYS A 119 13.80 -17.33 9.19
N PHE A 120 13.78 -16.72 8.00
CA PHE A 120 13.96 -17.43 6.74
C PHE A 120 15.30 -18.15 6.70
N LYS A 121 16.38 -17.50 7.10
CA LYS A 121 17.70 -18.15 7.16
C LYS A 121 17.73 -19.39 8.05
N LYS A 122 16.95 -19.39 9.14
CA LYS A 122 16.82 -20.56 10.02
C LYS A 122 15.92 -21.66 9.43
N ALA A 123 14.90 -21.28 8.66
CA ALA A 123 13.98 -22.21 8.02
C ALA A 123 14.55 -22.85 6.74
N THR A 124 15.44 -22.14 6.05
CA THR A 124 16.12 -22.59 4.83
C THR A 124 17.63 -22.46 5.01
N ASN A 125 18.26 -21.50 4.35
CA ASN A 125 19.66 -21.15 4.47
C ASN A 125 19.88 -19.66 4.15
N ALA A 126 21.13 -19.19 4.20
CA ALA A 126 21.45 -17.78 3.97
C ALA A 126 21.19 -17.31 2.53
N MET A 127 21.37 -18.19 1.54
CA MET A 127 21.14 -17.88 0.13
C MET A 127 19.65 -17.68 -0.13
N ASP A 128 18.82 -18.63 0.30
CA ASP A 128 17.38 -18.56 0.09
C ASP A 128 16.75 -17.41 0.88
N ALA A 129 17.23 -17.14 2.10
CA ALA A 129 16.78 -15.97 2.83
C ALA A 129 17.11 -14.66 2.10
N ALA A 130 18.27 -14.57 1.46
CA ALA A 130 18.66 -13.41 0.66
C ALA A 130 17.85 -13.30 -0.64
N LYS A 131 17.62 -14.42 -1.35
CA LYS A 131 16.72 -14.48 -2.52
C LYS A 131 15.34 -13.94 -2.17
N PHE A 132 14.77 -14.40 -1.05
CA PHE A 132 13.45 -13.93 -0.62
C PHE A 132 13.44 -12.42 -0.35
N MET A 133 14.44 -11.90 0.38
CA MET A 133 14.55 -10.45 0.61
C MET A 133 14.64 -9.67 -0.70
N GLN A 134 15.43 -10.15 -1.67
CA GLN A 134 15.58 -9.49 -2.97
C GLN A 134 14.25 -9.38 -3.73
N VAL A 135 13.50 -10.47 -3.87
CA VAL A 135 12.23 -10.45 -4.61
C VAL A 135 11.15 -9.67 -3.86
N ASP A 136 11.12 -9.76 -2.52
CA ASP A 136 10.15 -9.00 -1.73
C ASP A 136 10.46 -7.50 -1.77
N ASP A 137 11.72 -7.08 -1.64
CA ASP A 137 12.15 -5.69 -1.79
C ASP A 137 11.78 -5.10 -3.16
N TYR A 138 11.96 -5.90 -4.22
CA TYR A 138 11.55 -5.53 -5.57
C TYR A 138 10.04 -5.28 -5.64
N ILE A 139 9.21 -6.22 -5.17
CA ILE A 139 7.74 -6.07 -5.13
C ILE A 139 7.33 -4.82 -4.34
N HIS A 140 7.91 -4.60 -3.15
CA HIS A 140 7.58 -3.42 -2.33
C HIS A 140 7.97 -2.12 -3.01
N SER A 141 9.09 -2.11 -3.72
CA SER A 141 9.57 -0.93 -4.44
C SER A 141 8.68 -0.61 -5.63
N THR A 142 8.26 -1.61 -6.40
CA THR A 142 7.28 -1.45 -7.49
C THR A 142 5.98 -0.85 -6.95
N ILE A 143 5.38 -1.45 -5.92
CA ILE A 143 4.13 -0.94 -5.34
C ILE A 143 4.31 0.49 -4.83
N ARG A 144 5.42 0.75 -4.12
CA ARG A 144 5.70 2.09 -3.62
C ARG A 144 5.81 3.10 -4.76
N ASN A 145 6.51 2.77 -5.84
CA ASN A 145 6.64 3.67 -6.98
C ASN A 145 5.29 3.96 -7.61
N ALA A 146 4.46 2.92 -7.85
CA ALA A 146 3.11 3.11 -8.38
C ALA A 146 2.25 4.01 -7.47
N LEU A 147 2.32 3.82 -6.15
CA LEU A 147 1.63 4.73 -5.21
C LEU A 147 2.15 6.17 -5.32
N GLN A 148 3.47 6.37 -5.48
CA GLN A 148 4.08 7.69 -5.56
C GLN A 148 3.78 8.42 -6.87
N GLU A 149 3.57 7.69 -7.97
CA GLU A 149 3.19 8.25 -9.27
C GLU A 149 1.79 8.90 -9.25
N GLU A 150 0.92 8.49 -8.34
CA GLU A 150 -0.42 9.06 -8.14
C GLU A 150 -0.43 10.33 -7.26
N LEU A 151 0.68 10.63 -6.57
CA LEU A 151 0.74 11.75 -5.63
C LEU A 151 1.35 13.00 -6.29
N PRO A 152 0.62 14.14 -6.33
CA PRO A 152 1.22 15.40 -6.77
C PRO A 152 2.33 15.84 -5.81
N PHE A 153 3.35 16.54 -6.30
CA PHE A 153 4.35 17.13 -5.41
C PHE A 153 3.77 18.32 -4.64
N ILE A 154 4.27 18.57 -3.43
CA ILE A 154 3.89 19.75 -2.65
C ILE A 154 4.24 21.01 -3.46
N GLY A 155 3.24 21.87 -3.70
CA GLY A 155 3.38 23.09 -4.50
C GLY A 155 3.39 22.89 -6.02
N GLU A 156 3.06 21.70 -6.53
CA GLU A 156 2.97 21.45 -7.98
C GLU A 156 1.71 22.03 -8.63
N MET A 157 0.62 22.16 -7.86
CA MET A 157 -0.67 22.68 -8.35
C MET A 157 -0.93 24.15 -7.97
N ASP A 158 0.10 24.86 -7.48
CA ASP A 158 0.06 26.31 -7.17
C ASP A 158 0.30 27.20 -8.40
#